data_AF-A0AAD4N0L4-F1
#
_entry.id   AF-A0AAD4N0L4-F1
#
_cell.length_a   1.000
_cell.length_b   1.000
_cell.length_c   1.000
_cell.angle_alpha   90.00
_cell.angle_beta   90.00
_cell.angle_gamma   90.00
#
_symmetry.space_group_name_H-M   'P 1'
#
loop_
_entity.id
_entity.type
_entity.pdbx_description
1 polymer ?
#
loop_
_entity_poly.entity_id
_entity_poly.type
_entity_poly.pdbx_seq_one_letter_code
_entity_poly.pdbx_strand_id
1 'polypeptide(L)'
;MEQFIVLICYAISIIELILDVCVLPISVLNFYLIFKTSIIHINLRWLLICQCSGVTIYAVASIVDMSIKLSENQIFEAPNKFAIITRVFGLLVCTQIGIFLTIERVIATLVVRRYEKYRKPFIAVFSFTIIIPMSIITSYGEGTKGIRTYTQMESYTVLLAYGCTVTNLAAYLILIFLNYYNTNAYKRRIFTSNSHSLTERYQMSENIRTSRQLSPSLLLHFITNLIGQVLTLVGYYQLVTDEGLLWLLYVFTLSVNGIAYFFIQLTVIQCHPFLRRQAVQMLRKLCVIKSKIYSLSSTSESRNTVMLGISGNTLITANEREADTHFQMLSQFWHKK
;
A
#
# COMPACT_ATOMS: atom_id res chain seq x y z
N MET A 1 10.65 -29.93 24.67
CA MET A 1 9.64 -29.21 23.86
C MET A 1 9.92 -27.71 23.88
N GLU A 2 10.13 -27.13 25.06
CA GLU A 2 10.44 -25.70 25.24
C GLU A 2 11.61 -25.20 24.39
N GLN A 3 12.79 -25.84 24.45
CA GLN A 3 13.96 -25.43 23.64
C GLN A 3 13.68 -25.38 22.12
N PHE A 4 12.83 -26.27 21.63
CA PHE A 4 12.45 -26.30 20.21
C PHE A 4 11.53 -25.14 19.86
N ILE A 5 10.55 -24.82 20.73
CA ILE A 5 9.68 -23.64 20.58
C ILE A 5 10.51 -22.36 20.59
N VAL A 6 11.50 -22.27 21.49
CA VAL A 6 12.45 -21.15 21.54
C VAL A 6 13.16 -20.99 20.20
N LEU A 7 13.77 -22.05 19.69
CA LEU A 7 14.49 -22.01 18.41
C LEU A 7 13.58 -21.54 17.25
N ILE A 8 12.33 -22.02 17.21
CA ILE A 8 11.36 -21.58 16.20
C ILE A 8 11.04 -20.10 16.35
N CYS A 9 10.79 -19.61 17.57
CA CYS A 9 10.50 -18.19 17.80
C CYS A 9 11.67 -17.29 17.36
N TYR A 10 12.91 -17.71 17.63
CA TYR A 10 14.12 -17.04 17.13
C TYR A 10 14.15 -17.00 15.60
N ALA A 11 13.94 -18.14 14.94
CA ALA A 11 13.95 -18.21 13.48
C ALA A 11 12.87 -17.32 12.85
N ILE A 12 11.64 -17.34 13.39
CA ILE A 12 10.54 -16.50 12.89
C ILE A 12 10.85 -15.01 13.14
N SER A 13 11.38 -14.64 14.30
CA SER A 13 11.74 -13.24 14.60
C SER A 13 12.83 -12.70 13.66
N ILE A 14 13.81 -13.54 13.27
CA ILE A 14 14.82 -13.16 12.27
C ILE A 14 14.17 -12.95 10.90
N ILE A 15 13.23 -13.82 10.50
CA ILE A 15 12.49 -13.68 9.25
C ILE A 15 11.67 -12.38 9.26
N GLU A 16 10.97 -12.08 10.36
CA GLU A 16 10.23 -10.84 10.54
C GLU A 16 11.13 -9.61 10.37
N LEU A 17 12.29 -9.59 11.03
CA LEU A 17 13.26 -8.51 10.92
C LEU A 17 13.72 -8.30 9.47
N ILE A 18 14.06 -9.38 8.75
CA ILE A 18 14.48 -9.30 7.34
C ILE A 18 13.35 -8.72 6.48
N LEU A 19 12.11 -9.16 6.72
CA LEU A 19 10.94 -8.67 5.99
C LEU A 19 10.73 -7.18 6.25
N ASP A 20 10.76 -6.72 7.50
CA ASP A 20 10.55 -5.31 7.84
C ASP A 20 11.65 -4.41 7.27
N VAL A 21 12.90 -4.88 7.26
CA VAL A 21 14.02 -4.20 6.58
C VAL A 21 13.77 -4.08 5.07
N CYS A 22 13.12 -5.07 4.45
CA CYS A 22 12.75 -5.02 3.03
C CYS A 22 11.51 -4.16 2.77
N VAL A 23 10.55 -4.11 3.70
CA VAL A 23 9.33 -3.29 3.60
C VAL A 23 9.67 -1.80 3.59
N LEU A 24 10.62 -1.37 4.43
CA LEU A 24 10.99 0.03 4.59
C LEU A 24 11.37 0.73 3.27
N PRO A 25 12.33 0.25 2.46
CA PRO A 25 12.68 0.91 1.20
C PRO A 25 11.55 0.89 0.18
N ILE A 26 10.71 -0.15 0.16
CA ILE A 26 9.55 -0.22 -0.73
C ILE A 26 8.50 0.82 -0.31
N SER A 27 8.25 0.96 0.98
CA SER A 27 7.32 1.96 1.52
C SER A 27 7.79 3.38 1.23
N VAL A 28 9.09 3.67 1.41
CA VAL A 28 9.68 4.97 1.07
C VAL A 28 9.61 5.23 -0.44
N LEU A 29 9.88 4.22 -1.28
CA LEU A 29 9.73 4.35 -2.73
C LEU A 29 8.27 4.65 -3.11
N ASN A 30 7.31 3.96 -2.50
CA ASN A 30 5.89 4.22 -2.72
C ASN A 30 5.51 5.65 -2.32
N PHE A 31 5.91 6.07 -1.13
CA PHE A 31 5.69 7.43 -0.66
C PHE A 31 6.20 8.45 -1.67
N TYR A 32 7.45 8.29 -2.14
CA TYR A 32 8.06 9.17 -3.13
C TYR A 32 7.29 9.19 -4.46
N LEU A 33 6.93 8.02 -5.00
CA LEU A 33 6.23 7.90 -6.27
C LEU A 33 4.82 8.51 -6.21
N ILE A 34 4.09 8.26 -5.11
CA ILE A 34 2.74 8.79 -4.89
C ILE A 34 2.78 10.30 -4.66
N PHE A 35 3.77 10.80 -3.92
CA PHE A 35 3.95 12.23 -3.70
C PHE A 35 4.22 12.98 -5.02
N LYS A 36 5.07 12.41 -5.87
CA LYS A 36 5.47 13.02 -7.14
C LYS A 36 4.39 12.97 -8.22
N THR A 37 3.49 11.98 -8.19
CA THR A 37 2.49 11.84 -9.25
C THR A 37 1.36 12.86 -9.11
N SER A 38 1.09 13.59 -10.19
CA SER A 38 -0.07 14.50 -10.28
C SER A 38 -1.33 13.80 -10.81
N ILE A 39 -1.20 12.55 -11.27
CA ILE A 39 -2.29 11.80 -11.93
C ILE A 39 -3.33 11.33 -10.91
N ILE A 40 -2.91 11.01 -9.69
CA ILE A 40 -3.81 10.48 -8.66
C ILE A 40 -4.61 11.64 -8.05
N HIS A 41 -5.93 11.48 -7.98
CA HIS A 41 -6.82 12.43 -7.32
C HIS A 41 -6.32 12.78 -5.91
N ILE A 42 -6.44 14.06 -5.52
CA ILE A 42 -5.79 14.57 -4.32
C ILE A 42 -6.20 13.84 -3.04
N ASN A 43 -7.49 13.49 -2.88
CA ASN A 43 -7.98 12.76 -1.71
C ASN A 43 -7.33 11.39 -1.61
N LEU A 44 -7.42 10.60 -2.69
CA LEU A 44 -6.81 9.28 -2.76
C LEU A 44 -5.30 9.32 -2.54
N ARG A 45 -4.62 10.33 -3.10
CA ARG A 45 -3.17 10.50 -2.95
C ARG A 45 -2.78 10.67 -1.49
N TRP A 46 -3.45 11.55 -0.76
CA TRP A 46 -3.18 11.75 0.67
C TRP A 46 -3.52 10.52 1.51
N LEU A 47 -4.61 9.81 1.21
CA LEU A 47 -4.94 8.56 1.90
C LEU A 47 -3.86 7.49 1.69
N LEU A 48 -3.37 7.34 0.45
CA LEU A 48 -2.26 6.42 0.15
C LEU A 48 -0.94 6.84 0.81
N ILE A 49 -0.65 8.14 0.89
CA ILE A 49 0.51 8.67 1.63
C ILE A 49 0.40 8.33 3.11
N CYS A 50 -0.79 8.46 3.71
CA CYS A 50 -1.04 8.09 5.10
C CYS A 50 -0.83 6.58 5.31
N GLN A 51 -1.31 5.73 4.40
CA GLN A 51 -1.05 4.29 4.41
C GLN A 51 0.46 3.97 4.35
N CYS A 52 1.21 4.63 3.46
CA CYS A 52 2.66 4.44 3.37
C CYS A 52 3.37 4.90 4.65
N SER A 53 2.92 6.00 5.24
CA SER A 53 3.47 6.53 6.50
C SER A 53 3.21 5.57 7.65
N GLY A 54 1.99 5.01 7.76
CA GLY A 54 1.66 4.00 8.76
C GLY A 54 2.52 2.74 8.64
N VAL A 55 2.73 2.23 7.42
CA VAL A 55 3.61 1.06 7.19
C VAL A 55 5.07 1.38 7.51
N THR A 56 5.53 2.58 7.18
CA THR A 56 6.90 3.03 7.53
C THR A 56 7.08 3.08 9.04
N ILE A 57 6.12 3.67 9.77
CA ILE A 57 6.17 3.76 11.25
C ILE A 57 6.13 2.36 11.87
N TYR A 58 5.26 1.48 11.38
CA TYR A 58 5.23 0.08 11.79
C TYR A 58 6.58 -0.60 11.59
N ALA A 59 7.14 -0.56 10.39
CA ALA A 59 8.39 -1.24 10.06
C ALA A 59 9.57 -0.71 10.88
N VAL A 60 9.69 0.62 11.05
CA VAL A 60 10.74 1.20 11.89
C VAL A 60 10.60 0.74 13.34
N ALA A 61 9.40 0.77 13.91
CA ALA A 61 9.17 0.33 15.27
C ALA A 61 9.46 -1.17 15.47
N SER A 62 9.05 -2.01 14.52
CA SER A 62 9.35 -3.45 14.54
C SER A 62 10.84 -3.74 14.43
N ILE A 63 11.57 -3.06 13.52
CA ILE A 63 13.03 -3.21 13.38
C ILE A 63 13.72 -2.85 14.69
N VAL A 64 13.36 -1.72 15.31
CA VAL A 64 13.96 -1.28 16.57
C VAL A 64 13.65 -2.29 17.69
N ASP A 65 12.40 -2.71 17.83
CA ASP A 65 11.99 -3.69 18.85
C ASP A 65 12.74 -5.02 18.72
N MET A 66 12.77 -5.59 17.51
CA MET A 66 13.41 -6.87 17.25
C MET A 66 14.93 -6.80 17.36
N SER A 67 15.55 -5.67 16.97
CA SER A 67 16.99 -5.48 17.12
C SER A 67 17.41 -5.49 18.59
N ILE A 68 16.64 -4.81 19.46
CA ILE A 68 16.89 -4.78 20.91
C ILE A 68 16.77 -6.21 21.47
N LYS A 69 15.65 -6.89 21.22
CA LYS A 69 15.40 -8.26 21.71
C LYS A 69 16.46 -9.27 21.27
N LEU A 70 16.90 -9.19 20.02
CA LEU A 70 17.96 -10.06 19.51
C LEU A 70 19.32 -9.73 20.14
N SER A 71 19.62 -8.45 20.40
CA SER A 71 20.88 -8.06 21.03
C SER A 71 20.99 -8.49 22.49
N GLU A 72 19.87 -8.53 23.20
CA GLU A 72 19.81 -8.91 24.62
C GLU A 72 19.53 -10.42 24.83
N ASN A 73 19.32 -11.18 23.74
CA ASN A 73 18.85 -12.59 23.78
C ASN A 73 17.53 -12.77 24.58
N GLN A 74 16.70 -11.73 24.59
CA GLN A 74 15.48 -11.61 25.40
C GLN A 74 14.23 -11.60 24.51
N ILE A 75 14.09 -12.58 23.61
CA ILE A 75 12.95 -12.65 22.67
C ILE A 75 11.59 -12.74 23.40
N PHE A 76 11.56 -13.39 24.55
CA PHE A 76 10.37 -13.56 25.37
C PHE A 76 10.14 -12.42 26.36
N GLU A 77 10.99 -11.40 26.38
CA GLU A 77 10.72 -10.25 27.22
C GLU A 77 9.73 -9.29 26.58
N ALA A 78 8.97 -8.63 27.46
CA ALA A 78 7.98 -7.67 27.03
C ALA A 78 8.69 -6.55 26.24
N PRO A 79 8.19 -6.23 25.04
CA PRO A 79 8.81 -5.23 24.20
C PRO A 79 8.86 -3.85 24.88
N ASN A 80 9.80 -3.00 24.46
CA ASN A 80 9.87 -1.63 24.97
C ASN A 80 8.51 -0.95 24.73
N LYS A 81 7.88 -0.43 25.80
CA LYS A 81 6.55 0.20 25.73
C LYS A 81 6.42 1.19 24.58
N PHE A 82 7.46 2.00 24.35
CA PHE A 82 7.47 2.96 23.25
C PHE A 82 7.43 2.29 21.88
N ALA A 83 8.19 1.21 21.69
CA ALA A 83 8.20 0.44 20.45
C ALA A 83 6.85 -0.25 20.21
N ILE A 84 6.21 -0.79 21.25
CA ILE A 84 4.85 -1.37 21.15
C ILE A 84 3.85 -0.32 20.72
N ILE A 85 3.78 0.80 21.44
CA ILE A 85 2.82 1.89 21.15
C ILE A 85 3.00 2.37 19.71
N THR A 86 4.24 2.59 19.29
CA THR A 86 4.55 3.09 17.94
C THR A 86 4.18 2.06 16.86
N ARG A 87 4.48 0.77 17.10
CA ARG A 87 4.15 -0.31 16.17
C ARG A 87 2.64 -0.50 16.04
N VAL A 88 1.91 -0.56 17.16
CA VAL A 88 0.44 -0.67 17.20
C VAL A 88 -0.19 0.55 16.54
N PHE A 89 0.33 1.75 16.77
CA PHE A 89 -0.14 2.95 16.08
C PHE A 89 -0.02 2.81 14.55
N GLY A 90 1.14 2.41 14.05
CA GLY A 90 1.35 2.18 12.61
C GLY A 90 0.40 1.12 12.03
N LEU A 91 0.21 0.01 12.77
CA LEU A 91 -0.74 -1.05 12.43
C LEU A 91 -2.18 -0.51 12.32
N LEU A 92 -2.66 0.22 13.33
CA LEU A 92 -4.02 0.76 13.38
C LEU A 92 -4.30 1.79 12.29
N VAL A 93 -3.36 2.68 12.00
CA VAL A 93 -3.47 3.63 10.89
C VAL A 93 -3.67 2.85 9.57
N CYS A 94 -2.87 1.80 9.35
CA CYS A 94 -2.95 0.98 8.15
C CYS A 94 -4.25 0.17 8.04
N THR A 95 -4.79 -0.33 9.16
CA THR A 95 -6.01 -1.13 9.12
C THR A 95 -7.27 -0.28 8.93
N GLN A 96 -7.28 0.96 9.44
CA GLN A 96 -8.43 1.87 9.34
C GLN A 96 -8.50 2.61 8.00
N ILE A 97 -7.36 2.86 7.34
CA ILE A 97 -7.32 3.62 6.08
C ILE A 97 -8.15 2.97 4.96
N GLY A 98 -8.30 1.64 4.99
CA GLY A 98 -9.05 0.88 3.99
C GLY A 98 -10.51 1.33 3.85
N ILE A 99 -11.15 1.65 4.98
CA ILE A 99 -12.54 2.14 5.01
C ILE A 99 -12.64 3.48 4.28
N PHE A 100 -11.72 4.40 4.57
CA PHE A 100 -11.73 5.74 3.97
C PHE A 100 -11.34 5.73 2.50
N LEU A 101 -10.46 4.83 2.08
CA LEU A 101 -10.21 4.55 0.66
C LEU A 101 -11.50 4.11 -0.03
N THR A 102 -12.26 3.19 0.57
CA THR A 102 -13.54 2.76 -0.01
C THR A 102 -14.58 3.88 -0.03
N ILE A 103 -14.71 4.68 1.03
CA ILE A 103 -15.61 5.86 1.04
C ILE A 103 -15.26 6.83 -0.10
N GLU A 104 -13.98 7.12 -0.28
CA GLU A 104 -13.51 7.99 -1.35
C GLU A 104 -13.84 7.42 -2.73
N ARG A 105 -13.73 6.09 -2.92
CA ARG A 105 -14.14 5.39 -4.15
C ARG A 105 -15.66 5.40 -4.38
N VAL A 106 -16.46 5.29 -3.33
CA VAL A 106 -17.93 5.42 -3.40
C VAL A 106 -18.29 6.83 -3.89
N ILE A 107 -17.71 7.87 -3.28
CA ILE A 107 -17.97 9.27 -3.67
C ILE A 107 -17.53 9.53 -5.11
N ALA A 108 -16.33 9.05 -5.50
CA ALA A 108 -15.83 9.17 -6.87
C ALA A 108 -16.75 8.49 -7.91
N THR A 109 -17.41 7.39 -7.52
CA THR A 109 -18.36 6.67 -8.37
C THR A 109 -19.71 7.40 -8.47
N LEU A 110 -20.27 7.86 -7.34
CA LEU A 110 -21.56 8.55 -7.29
C LEU A 110 -21.51 9.95 -7.94
N VAL A 111 -20.38 10.64 -7.81
CA VAL A 111 -20.24 12.06 -8.18
C VAL A 111 -19.33 12.23 -9.41
N VAL A 112 -19.30 11.24 -10.33
CA VAL A 112 -18.36 11.17 -11.47
C VAL A 112 -18.22 12.49 -12.27
N ARG A 113 -19.31 13.24 -12.45
CA ARG A 113 -19.34 14.50 -13.22
C ARG A 113 -18.69 15.68 -12.53
N ARG A 114 -18.80 15.76 -11.20
CA ARG A 114 -18.29 16.89 -10.42
C ARG A 114 -17.00 16.55 -9.70
N TYR A 115 -16.66 15.27 -9.58
CA TYR A 115 -15.51 14.79 -8.82
C TYR A 115 -14.21 15.50 -9.21
N GLU A 116 -13.93 15.61 -10.51
CA GLU A 116 -12.72 16.27 -11.01
C GLU A 116 -12.62 17.77 -10.65
N LYS A 117 -13.77 18.45 -10.54
CA LYS A 117 -13.81 19.87 -10.17
C LYS A 117 -13.44 20.07 -8.70
N TYR A 118 -13.67 19.06 -7.85
CA TYR A 118 -13.37 19.11 -6.43
C TYR A 118 -11.92 18.68 -6.14
N ARG A 119 -10.97 19.55 -6.47
CA ARG A 119 -9.53 19.33 -6.18
C ARG A 119 -9.11 19.62 -4.74
N LYS A 120 -10.05 19.70 -3.79
CA LYS A 120 -9.74 19.97 -2.38
C LYS A 120 -9.67 18.65 -1.60
N PRO A 121 -8.68 18.47 -0.69
CA PRO A 121 -8.44 17.22 0.03
C PRO A 121 -9.41 16.99 1.22
N PHE A 122 -10.68 17.41 1.10
CA PHE A 122 -11.61 17.38 2.24
C PHE A 122 -11.84 16.00 2.83
N ILE A 123 -11.94 14.96 1.98
CA ILE A 123 -12.15 13.59 2.44
C ILE A 123 -10.92 13.13 3.23
N ALA A 124 -9.72 13.38 2.69
CA ALA A 124 -8.48 12.98 3.37
C ALA A 124 -8.28 13.69 4.72
N VAL A 125 -8.53 15.01 4.77
CA VAL A 125 -8.45 15.77 6.04
C VAL A 125 -9.43 15.22 7.07
N PHE A 126 -10.68 14.99 6.68
CA PHE A 126 -11.68 14.38 7.55
C PHE A 126 -11.25 12.99 8.03
N SER A 127 -10.72 12.15 7.14
CA SER A 127 -10.16 10.85 7.52
C SER A 127 -9.07 10.97 8.58
N PHE A 128 -8.14 11.91 8.43
CA PHE A 128 -7.04 12.07 9.38
C PHE A 128 -7.50 12.53 10.77
N THR A 129 -8.55 13.37 10.83
CA THR A 129 -9.14 13.78 12.11
C THR A 129 -9.77 12.64 12.90
N ILE A 130 -10.08 11.52 12.25
CA ILE A 130 -10.65 10.33 12.89
C ILE A 130 -9.57 9.27 13.13
N ILE A 131 -8.81 8.91 12.09
CA ILE A 131 -7.84 7.80 12.13
C ILE A 131 -6.74 8.08 13.15
N ILE A 132 -6.16 9.30 13.13
CA ILE A 132 -4.96 9.59 13.95
C ILE A 132 -5.30 9.58 15.44
N PRO A 133 -6.31 10.32 15.94
CA PRO A 133 -6.67 10.27 17.36
C PRO A 133 -7.10 8.88 17.82
N MET A 134 -7.91 8.18 17.01
CA MET A 134 -8.36 6.83 17.35
C MET A 134 -7.18 5.87 17.46
N SER A 135 -6.21 5.94 16.53
CA SER A 135 -5.01 5.11 16.56
C SER A 135 -4.13 5.42 17.77
N ILE A 136 -4.01 6.69 18.18
CA ILE A 136 -3.25 7.10 19.37
C ILE A 136 -3.90 6.57 20.65
N ILE A 137 -5.22 6.73 20.81
CA ILE A 137 -5.95 6.31 22.00
C ILE A 137 -5.83 4.80 22.18
N THR A 138 -6.08 4.03 21.10
CA THR A 138 -6.02 2.57 21.15
C THR A 138 -4.58 2.08 21.35
N SER A 139 -3.59 2.66 20.66
CA SER A 139 -2.20 2.22 20.80
C SER A 139 -1.63 2.48 22.20
N TYR A 140 -2.02 3.59 22.84
CA TYR A 140 -1.65 3.88 24.23
C TYR A 140 -2.32 2.90 25.20
N GLY A 141 -3.59 2.56 24.98
CA GLY A 141 -4.33 1.57 25.76
C GLY A 141 -3.71 0.17 25.68
N GLU A 142 -3.25 -0.26 24.50
CA GLU A 142 -2.59 -1.56 24.30
C GLU A 142 -1.14 -1.57 24.82
N GLY A 143 -0.37 -0.52 24.53
CA GLY A 143 1.05 -0.48 24.87
C GLY A 143 1.37 -0.30 26.35
N THR A 144 0.40 0.19 27.15
CA THR A 144 0.56 0.30 28.61
C THR A 144 0.42 -1.03 29.34
N LYS A 145 -0.32 -1.99 28.76
CA LYS A 145 -0.67 -3.26 29.42
C LYS A 145 0.29 -4.42 29.08
N GLY A 146 1.00 -4.37 27.95
CA GLY A 146 2.04 -5.35 27.57
C GLY A 146 1.50 -6.72 27.12
N ILE A 147 2.28 -7.80 27.22
CA ILE A 147 1.90 -9.15 26.74
C ILE A 147 1.02 -9.91 27.75
N ARG A 148 1.16 -9.62 29.05
CA ARG A 148 0.22 -10.09 30.09
C ARG A 148 -1.23 -9.65 29.85
N THR A 149 -1.46 -8.72 28.93
CA THR A 149 -2.79 -8.29 28.48
C THR A 149 -3.48 -9.32 27.60
N TYR A 150 -2.77 -10.18 26.87
CA TYR A 150 -3.46 -11.15 26.00
C TYR A 150 -4.37 -12.07 26.81
N THR A 151 -3.98 -12.41 28.04
CA THR A 151 -4.79 -13.23 28.97
C THR A 151 -5.80 -12.42 29.79
N GLN A 152 -5.73 -11.08 29.77
CA GLN A 152 -6.62 -10.14 30.48
C GLN A 152 -7.19 -9.08 29.53
N MET A 153 -7.55 -9.49 28.32
CA MET A 153 -8.16 -8.56 27.36
C MET A 153 -9.53 -8.12 27.84
N GLU A 154 -9.75 -6.80 27.86
CA GLU A 154 -11.07 -6.26 28.14
C GLU A 154 -12.02 -6.53 26.97
N SER A 155 -13.30 -6.78 27.27
CA SER A 155 -14.32 -7.12 26.28
C SER A 155 -14.47 -6.04 25.19
N TYR A 156 -14.20 -4.77 25.51
CA TYR A 156 -14.24 -3.68 24.54
C TYR A 156 -13.14 -3.82 23.47
N THR A 157 -11.95 -4.32 23.80
CA THR A 157 -10.84 -4.49 22.84
C THR A 157 -11.20 -5.56 21.81
N VAL A 158 -11.79 -6.67 22.28
CA VAL A 158 -12.27 -7.76 21.41
C VAL A 158 -13.37 -7.26 20.49
N LEU A 159 -14.31 -6.46 21.00
CA LEU A 159 -15.39 -5.86 20.21
C LEU A 159 -14.85 -4.90 19.14
N LEU A 160 -13.87 -4.06 19.48
CA LEU A 160 -13.22 -3.17 18.53
C LEU A 160 -12.48 -3.94 17.43
N ALA A 161 -11.71 -4.96 17.78
CA ALA A 161 -10.99 -5.81 16.83
C ALA A 161 -11.95 -6.53 15.86
N TYR A 162 -13.07 -7.05 16.39
CA TYR A 162 -14.12 -7.65 15.58
C TYR A 162 -14.77 -6.62 14.65
N GLY A 163 -15.11 -5.44 15.18
CA GLY A 163 -15.65 -4.32 14.42
C GLY A 163 -14.75 -3.94 13.24
N CYS A 164 -13.45 -3.75 13.50
CA CYS A 164 -12.43 -3.46 12.48
C CYS A 164 -12.37 -4.54 11.39
N THR A 165 -12.46 -5.82 11.77
CA THR A 165 -12.45 -6.95 10.82
C THR A 165 -13.68 -6.94 9.93
N VAL A 166 -14.88 -6.77 10.51
CA VAL A 166 -16.14 -6.67 9.77
C VAL A 166 -16.15 -5.46 8.84
N THR A 167 -15.67 -4.30 9.29
CA THR A 167 -15.60 -3.10 8.46
C THR A 167 -14.63 -3.27 7.28
N ASN A 168 -13.50 -3.97 7.47
CA ASN A 168 -12.56 -4.23 6.37
C ASN A 168 -13.11 -5.23 5.35
N LEU A 169 -13.85 -6.25 5.81
CA LEU A 169 -14.59 -7.13 4.90
C LEU A 169 -15.63 -6.34 4.10
N ALA A 170 -16.43 -5.51 4.76
CA ALA A 170 -17.43 -4.66 4.10
C ALA A 170 -16.76 -3.71 3.09
N ALA A 171 -15.66 -3.06 3.46
CA ALA A 171 -14.90 -2.18 2.58
C ALA A 171 -14.39 -2.91 1.33
N TYR A 172 -13.92 -4.14 1.47
CA TYR A 172 -13.48 -4.99 0.36
C TYR A 172 -14.65 -5.37 -0.56
N LEU A 173 -15.77 -5.84 0.00
CA LEU A 173 -16.96 -6.24 -0.77
C LEU A 173 -17.57 -5.06 -1.53
N ILE A 174 -17.65 -3.88 -0.90
CA ILE A 174 -18.10 -2.65 -1.56
C ILE A 174 -17.18 -2.31 -2.73
N LEU A 175 -15.85 -2.44 -2.56
CA LEU A 175 -14.91 -2.13 -3.64
C LEU A 175 -15.06 -3.10 -4.84
N ILE A 176 -15.29 -4.40 -4.58
CA ILE A 176 -15.62 -5.38 -5.63
C ILE A 176 -16.90 -4.97 -6.36
N PHE A 177 -17.95 -4.65 -5.60
CA PHE A 177 -19.23 -4.22 -6.15
C PHE A 177 -19.07 -2.97 -7.02
N LEU A 178 -18.35 -1.95 -6.54
CA LEU A 178 -18.06 -0.73 -7.30
C LEU A 178 -17.28 -1.02 -8.58
N ASN A 179 -16.27 -1.90 -8.54
CA ASN A 179 -15.51 -2.28 -9.72
C ASN A 179 -16.40 -2.97 -10.77
N TYR A 180 -17.26 -3.89 -10.32
CA TYR A 180 -18.24 -4.57 -11.19
C TYR A 180 -19.24 -3.57 -11.79
N TYR A 181 -19.84 -2.72 -10.95
CA TYR A 181 -20.78 -1.68 -11.35
C TYR A 181 -20.16 -0.72 -12.37
N ASN A 182 -18.99 -0.16 -12.07
CA ASN A 182 -18.29 0.78 -12.95
C ASN A 182 -17.90 0.14 -14.28
N THR A 183 -17.46 -1.12 -14.27
CA THR A 183 -17.14 -1.87 -15.50
C THR A 183 -18.38 -2.06 -16.39
N ASN A 184 -19.52 -2.42 -15.80
CA ASN A 184 -20.76 -2.61 -16.54
C ASN A 184 -21.34 -1.29 -17.04
N ALA A 185 -21.32 -0.25 -16.21
CA ALA A 185 -21.74 1.09 -16.59
C ALA A 185 -20.88 1.63 -17.75
N TYR A 186 -19.56 1.42 -17.70
CA TYR A 186 -18.64 1.78 -18.77
C TYR A 186 -18.97 1.08 -20.09
N LYS A 187 -19.15 -0.25 -20.05
CA LYS A 187 -19.52 -1.04 -21.24
C LYS A 187 -20.84 -0.55 -21.84
N ARG A 188 -21.90 -0.45 -21.03
CA ARG A 188 -23.22 0.00 -21.50
C ARG A 188 -23.14 1.35 -22.20
N ARG A 189 -22.42 2.31 -21.62
CA ARG A 189 -22.28 3.68 -22.17
C ARG A 189 -21.48 3.76 -23.47
N ILE A 190 -20.52 2.86 -23.68
CA ILE A 190 -19.80 2.80 -24.97
C ILE A 190 -20.73 2.35 -26.09
N PHE A 191 -21.60 1.37 -25.83
CA PHE A 191 -22.48 0.80 -26.87
C PHE A 191 -23.74 1.62 -27.13
N THR A 192 -24.23 2.40 -26.16
CA THR A 192 -25.54 3.07 -26.27
C THR A 192 -25.51 4.55 -26.63
N SER A 193 -24.38 5.26 -26.52
CA SER A 193 -24.39 6.71 -26.80
C SER A 193 -23.07 7.30 -27.33
N ASN A 194 -23.19 7.99 -28.46
CA ASN A 194 -22.17 8.88 -29.04
C ASN A 194 -22.09 10.25 -28.33
N SER A 195 -22.96 10.56 -27.36
CA SER A 195 -23.07 11.89 -26.74
C SER A 195 -22.31 12.03 -25.40
N HIS A 196 -21.50 11.05 -25.00
CA HIS A 196 -20.79 11.12 -23.73
C HIS A 196 -19.55 12.02 -23.80
N SER A 197 -19.41 12.91 -22.82
CA SER A 197 -18.20 13.70 -22.68
C SER A 197 -16.99 12.78 -22.44
N LEU A 198 -15.86 13.08 -23.10
CA LEU A 198 -14.59 12.37 -22.94
C LEU A 198 -14.17 12.29 -21.46
N THR A 199 -14.48 13.33 -20.69
CA THR A 199 -14.23 13.44 -19.25
C THR A 199 -14.93 12.34 -18.46
N GLU A 200 -16.21 12.07 -18.69
CA GLU A 200 -16.93 11.01 -17.97
C GLU A 200 -16.33 9.62 -18.22
N ARG A 201 -15.92 9.36 -19.48
CA ARG A 201 -15.29 8.09 -19.85
C ARG A 201 -13.92 7.92 -19.17
N TYR A 202 -13.14 9.01 -19.11
CA TYR A 202 -11.86 9.03 -18.42
C TYR A 202 -12.03 8.72 -16.92
N GLN A 203 -12.94 9.43 -16.24
CA GLN A 203 -13.19 9.25 -14.81
C GLN A 203 -13.66 7.82 -14.47
N MET A 204 -14.54 7.25 -15.28
CA MET A 204 -14.99 5.87 -15.08
C MET A 204 -13.86 4.86 -15.28
N SER A 205 -13.04 5.04 -16.32
CA SER A 205 -11.86 4.20 -16.58
C SER A 205 -10.83 4.31 -15.45
N GLU A 206 -10.60 5.52 -14.94
CA GLU A 206 -9.75 5.76 -13.78
C GLU A 206 -10.29 5.05 -12.54
N ASN A 207 -11.58 5.17 -12.24
CA ASN A 207 -12.20 4.50 -11.10
C ASN A 207 -12.06 2.97 -11.19
N ILE A 208 -12.30 2.36 -12.35
CA ILE A 208 -12.11 0.91 -12.56
C ILE A 208 -10.64 0.52 -12.29
N ARG A 209 -9.69 1.26 -12.86
CA ARG A 209 -8.26 0.98 -12.70
C ARG A 209 -7.84 1.07 -11.24
N THR A 210 -8.26 2.13 -10.55
CA THR A 210 -7.93 2.34 -9.13
C THR A 210 -8.59 1.29 -8.24
N SER A 211 -9.85 0.91 -8.48
CA SER A 211 -10.47 -0.17 -7.70
C SER A 211 -9.76 -1.51 -7.87
N ARG A 212 -9.27 -1.82 -9.07
CA ARG A 212 -8.44 -3.01 -9.31
C ARG A 212 -7.10 -2.94 -8.60
N GLN A 213 -6.52 -1.76 -8.48
CA GLN A 213 -5.28 -1.55 -7.73
C GLN A 213 -5.47 -1.70 -6.22
N LEU A 214 -6.56 -1.14 -5.67
CA LEU A 214 -6.81 -1.17 -4.23
C LEU A 214 -7.32 -2.53 -3.73
N SER A 215 -7.99 -3.31 -4.59
CA SER A 215 -8.63 -4.58 -4.21
C SER A 215 -7.66 -5.59 -3.55
N PRO A 216 -6.47 -5.90 -4.11
CA PRO A 216 -5.51 -6.77 -3.45
C PRO A 216 -5.06 -6.25 -2.08
N SER A 217 -4.84 -4.93 -1.96
CA SER A 217 -4.44 -4.31 -0.69
C SER A 217 -5.52 -4.45 0.37
N LEU A 218 -6.80 -4.19 0.03
CA LEU A 218 -7.91 -4.33 0.98
C LEU A 218 -8.16 -5.78 1.38
N LEU A 219 -7.98 -6.73 0.45
CA LEU A 219 -8.07 -8.16 0.76
C LEU A 219 -6.99 -8.55 1.78
N LEU A 220 -5.75 -8.10 1.57
CA LEU A 220 -4.65 -8.36 2.51
C LEU A 220 -4.94 -7.75 3.89
N HIS A 221 -5.44 -6.51 3.97
CA HIS A 221 -5.86 -5.91 5.25
C HIS A 221 -6.92 -6.74 5.97
N PHE A 222 -7.91 -7.25 5.23
CA PHE A 222 -8.93 -8.13 5.82
C PHE A 222 -8.32 -9.44 6.35
N ILE A 223 -7.46 -10.09 5.58
CA ILE A 223 -6.80 -11.35 6.00
C ILE A 223 -5.92 -11.13 7.24
N THR A 224 -5.11 -10.06 7.24
CA THR A 224 -4.29 -9.67 8.38
C THR A 224 -5.13 -9.46 9.64
N ASN A 225 -6.24 -8.72 9.53
CA ASN A 225 -7.15 -8.49 10.66
C ASN A 225 -7.80 -9.79 11.14
N LEU A 226 -8.20 -10.66 10.22
CA LEU A 226 -8.81 -11.95 10.56
C LEU A 226 -7.83 -12.83 11.36
N ILE A 227 -6.56 -12.87 10.97
CA ILE A 227 -5.52 -13.63 11.68
C ILE A 227 -5.25 -13.02 13.05
N GLY A 228 -5.13 -11.68 13.13
CA GLY A 228 -5.03 -10.97 14.41
C GLY A 228 -6.24 -11.20 15.34
N GLN A 229 -7.44 -11.33 14.77
CA GLN A 229 -8.66 -11.64 15.52
C GLN A 229 -8.61 -13.04 16.12
N VAL A 230 -8.05 -14.04 15.41
CA VAL A 230 -7.86 -15.38 15.96
C VAL A 230 -6.96 -15.33 17.20
N LEU A 231 -5.83 -14.62 17.13
CA LEU A 231 -4.94 -14.44 18.28
C LEU A 231 -5.63 -13.72 19.44
N THR A 232 -6.42 -12.69 19.14
CA THR A 232 -7.21 -11.94 20.14
C THR A 232 -8.20 -12.85 20.86
N LEU A 233 -8.90 -13.73 20.13
CA LEU A 233 -9.84 -14.69 20.72
C LEU A 233 -9.14 -15.77 21.55
N VAL A 234 -8.01 -16.29 21.07
CA VAL A 234 -7.19 -17.26 21.82
C VAL A 234 -6.75 -16.67 23.16
N GLY A 235 -6.29 -15.42 23.17
CA GLY A 235 -5.93 -14.70 24.38
C GLY A 235 -7.12 -14.46 25.31
N TYR A 236 -8.20 -13.86 24.79
CA TYR A 236 -9.37 -13.49 25.58
C TYR A 236 -10.05 -14.67 26.27
N TYR A 237 -10.26 -15.77 25.55
CA TYR A 237 -10.85 -16.99 26.11
C TYR A 237 -9.83 -17.90 26.80
N GLN A 238 -8.57 -17.49 26.88
CA GLN A 238 -7.48 -18.26 27.48
C GLN A 238 -7.41 -19.70 26.92
N LEU A 239 -7.64 -19.86 25.61
CA LEU A 239 -7.70 -21.17 24.95
C LEU A 239 -6.34 -21.89 24.97
N VAL A 240 -5.26 -21.13 25.14
CA VAL A 240 -3.89 -21.63 25.28
C VAL A 240 -3.34 -21.11 26.60
N THR A 241 -3.03 -22.03 27.51
CA THR A 241 -2.43 -21.73 28.82
C THR A 241 -0.91 -21.81 28.81
N ASP A 242 -0.32 -22.48 27.82
CA ASP A 242 1.13 -22.58 27.64
C ASP A 242 1.69 -21.26 27.12
N GLU A 243 2.54 -20.62 27.93
CA GLU A 243 3.13 -19.31 27.59
C GLU A 243 4.00 -19.37 26.33
N GLY A 244 4.75 -20.46 26.13
CA GLY A 244 5.61 -20.64 24.96
C GLY A 244 4.81 -20.73 23.66
N LEU A 245 3.70 -21.46 23.67
CA LEU A 245 2.79 -21.57 22.53
C LEU A 245 2.08 -20.24 22.25
N LEU A 246 1.69 -19.48 23.28
CA LEU A 246 1.10 -18.15 23.11
C LEU A 246 2.10 -17.19 22.44
N TRP A 247 3.36 -17.21 22.88
CA TRP A 247 4.44 -16.45 22.25
C TRP A 247 4.69 -16.86 20.80
N LEU A 248 4.67 -18.15 20.50
CA LEU A 248 4.80 -18.65 19.15
C LEU A 248 3.67 -18.12 18.25
N LEU A 249 2.42 -18.17 18.71
CA LEU A 249 1.26 -17.64 17.98
C LEU A 249 1.36 -16.11 17.77
N TYR A 250 1.86 -15.40 18.78
CA TYR A 250 2.08 -13.96 18.72
C TYR A 250 3.13 -13.61 17.65
N VAL A 251 4.32 -14.20 17.72
CA VAL A 251 5.42 -13.97 16.76
C VAL A 251 5.02 -14.40 15.35
N PHE A 252 4.30 -15.50 15.21
CA PHE A 252 3.73 -15.93 13.93
C PHE A 252 2.78 -14.88 13.35
N THR A 253 1.86 -14.34 14.17
CA THR A 253 0.91 -13.31 13.73
C THR A 253 1.62 -12.04 13.29
N LEU A 254 2.66 -11.62 14.02
CA LEU A 254 3.48 -10.47 13.64
C LEU A 254 4.20 -10.68 12.31
N SER A 255 4.79 -11.85 12.09
CA SER A 255 5.42 -12.21 10.82
C SER A 255 4.44 -12.19 9.66
N VAL A 256 3.22 -12.72 9.85
CA VAL A 256 2.15 -12.63 8.85
C VAL A 256 1.80 -11.18 8.53
N ASN A 257 1.76 -10.30 9.53
CA ASN A 257 1.53 -8.86 9.31
C ASN A 257 2.65 -8.23 8.49
N GLY A 258 3.92 -8.53 8.80
CA GLY A 258 5.09 -8.07 8.02
C GLY A 258 5.01 -8.51 6.55
N ILE A 259 4.71 -9.80 6.30
CA ILE A 259 4.50 -10.34 4.96
C ILE A 259 3.36 -9.61 4.24
N ALA A 260 2.22 -9.43 4.92
CA ALA A 260 1.07 -8.75 4.33
C ALA A 260 1.38 -7.30 3.96
N TYR A 261 2.10 -6.57 4.82
CA TYR A 261 2.51 -5.19 4.53
C TYR A 261 3.51 -5.08 3.40
N PHE A 262 4.43 -6.04 3.27
CA PHE A 262 5.29 -6.16 2.10
C PHE A 262 4.46 -6.26 0.81
N PHE A 263 3.48 -7.18 0.77
CA PHE A 263 2.62 -7.36 -0.41
C PHE A 263 1.67 -6.18 -0.65
N ILE A 264 1.15 -5.54 0.40
CA ILE A 264 0.35 -4.32 0.29
C ILE A 264 1.16 -3.23 -0.44
N GLN A 265 2.40 -2.98 -0.01
CA GLN A 265 3.24 -1.98 -0.66
C GLN A 265 3.57 -2.38 -2.11
N LEU A 266 3.87 -3.66 -2.35
CA LEU A 266 4.19 -4.14 -3.68
C LEU A 266 3.00 -4.04 -4.66
N THR A 267 1.79 -4.38 -4.21
CA THR A 267 0.57 -4.34 -5.03
C THR A 267 0.21 -2.91 -5.43
N VAL A 268 0.41 -1.92 -4.55
CA VAL A 268 0.21 -0.49 -4.89
C VAL A 268 1.08 -0.07 -6.09
N ILE A 269 2.34 -0.51 -6.15
CA ILE A 269 3.24 -0.23 -7.28
C ILE A 269 2.82 -1.04 -8.50
N GLN A 270 2.69 -2.36 -8.36
CA GLN A 270 2.54 -3.28 -9.49
C GLN A 270 1.21 -3.10 -10.22
N CYS A 271 0.12 -2.87 -9.48
CA CYS A 271 -1.21 -2.74 -10.05
C CYS A 271 -1.48 -1.34 -10.62
N HIS A 272 -0.66 -0.32 -10.29
CA HIS A 272 -0.76 0.99 -10.92
C HIS A 272 0.22 1.11 -12.10
N PRO A 273 -0.25 1.13 -13.37
CA PRO A 273 0.64 1.09 -14.53
C PRO A 273 1.63 2.27 -14.59
N PHE A 274 1.19 3.46 -14.18
CA PHE A 274 2.07 4.63 -14.12
C PHE A 274 3.14 4.53 -13.02
N LEU A 275 2.77 4.19 -11.77
CA LEU A 275 3.74 4.03 -10.68
C LEU A 275 4.74 2.91 -11.00
N ARG A 276 4.28 1.79 -11.56
CA ARG A 276 5.15 0.71 -12.04
C ARG A 276 6.17 1.22 -13.07
N ARG A 277 5.74 1.98 -14.09
CA ARG A 277 6.65 2.53 -15.10
C ARG A 277 7.68 3.46 -14.47
N GLN A 278 7.26 4.34 -13.57
CA GLN A 278 8.17 5.25 -12.87
C GLN A 278 9.16 4.51 -11.98
N ALA A 279 8.71 3.52 -11.22
CA ALA A 279 9.55 2.66 -10.39
C ALA A 279 10.61 1.94 -11.24
N VAL A 280 10.20 1.32 -12.35
CA VAL A 280 11.12 0.64 -13.29
C VAL A 280 12.12 1.63 -13.90
N GLN A 281 11.69 2.84 -14.27
CA GLN A 281 12.59 3.88 -14.78
C GLN A 281 13.62 4.32 -13.73
N MET A 282 13.21 4.48 -12.47
CA MET A 282 14.12 4.81 -11.37
C MET A 282 15.11 3.68 -11.11
N LEU A 283 14.64 2.43 -11.03
CA LEU A 283 15.51 1.26 -10.86
C LEU A 283 16.51 1.12 -12.01
N ARG A 284 16.07 1.33 -13.26
CA ARG A 284 16.97 1.35 -14.43
C ARG A 284 18.03 2.43 -14.32
N LYS A 285 17.68 3.65 -13.88
CA LYS A 285 18.67 4.72 -13.68
C LYS A 285 19.70 4.35 -12.61
N LEU A 286 19.28 3.74 -11.51
CA LEU A 286 20.20 3.28 -10.47
C LEU A 286 21.15 2.18 -10.98
N CYS A 287 20.66 1.24 -11.81
CA CYS A 287 21.49 0.20 -12.41
C CYS A 287 22.43 0.73 -13.52
N VAL A 288 21.98 1.68 -14.34
CA VAL A 288 22.80 2.30 -15.40
C VAL A 288 23.87 3.22 -14.81
N ILE A 289 23.59 3.92 -13.70
CA ILE A 289 24.62 4.66 -12.97
C ILE A 289 25.71 3.70 -12.49
N LYS A 290 25.37 2.50 -12.01
CA LYS A 290 26.36 1.47 -11.70
C LYS A 290 27.17 1.07 -12.95
N SER A 291 26.54 0.78 -14.09
CA SER A 291 27.30 0.37 -15.29
C SER A 291 28.19 1.50 -15.84
N LYS A 292 27.74 2.75 -15.76
CA LYS A 292 28.51 3.93 -16.21
C LYS A 292 29.66 4.26 -15.27
N ILE A 293 29.53 4.01 -13.97
CA ILE A 293 30.66 4.11 -13.02
C ILE A 293 31.70 3.03 -13.30
N TYR A 294 31.29 1.80 -13.60
CA TYR A 294 32.23 0.73 -13.99
C TYR A 294 32.89 0.98 -15.36
N SER A 295 32.21 1.65 -16.29
CA SER A 295 32.78 2.01 -17.61
C SER A 295 33.54 3.33 -17.63
N LEU A 296 33.45 4.19 -16.58
CA LEU A 296 34.26 5.40 -16.50
C LEU A 296 35.69 5.11 -15.98
N SER A 297 35.88 3.96 -15.34
CA SER A 297 37.21 3.40 -15.00
C SER A 297 37.89 2.67 -16.16
N SER A 298 37.20 2.47 -17.28
CA SER A 298 37.76 1.86 -18.48
C SER A 298 37.28 2.59 -19.74
N THR A 299 38.19 3.39 -20.28
CA THR A 299 38.24 3.79 -21.70
C THR A 299 37.21 4.79 -22.21
N SER A 300 37.74 5.98 -22.49
CA SER A 300 37.34 6.90 -23.55
C SER A 300 37.16 6.19 -24.90
N GLU A 301 35.92 5.90 -25.30
CA GLU A 301 35.63 5.66 -26.71
C GLU A 301 34.23 6.16 -27.07
N SER A 302 34.22 7.14 -27.97
CA SER A 302 33.05 7.79 -28.55
C SER A 302 32.23 6.77 -29.34
N ARG A 303 30.97 6.52 -28.95
CA ARG A 303 30.00 5.81 -29.81
C ARG A 303 28.67 6.54 -29.89
N ASN A 304 28.37 6.99 -31.11
CA ASN A 304 27.07 7.43 -31.58
C ASN A 304 26.05 6.28 -31.44
N THR A 305 25.12 6.40 -30.49
CA THR A 305 24.02 5.43 -30.33
C THR A 305 22.87 5.77 -31.27
N VAL A 306 22.64 4.90 -32.26
CA VAL A 306 21.49 4.91 -33.17
C VAL A 306 20.26 4.33 -32.45
N MET A 307 19.11 5.04 -32.49
CA MET A 307 17.86 4.56 -31.89
C MET A 307 17.12 3.60 -32.83
N LEU A 308 16.75 2.43 -32.29
CA LEU A 308 15.95 1.40 -32.96
C LEU A 308 14.48 1.50 -32.51
N GLY A 309 13.56 1.38 -33.48
CA GLY A 309 12.12 1.36 -33.25
C GLY A 309 11.61 0.01 -32.72
N ILE A 310 10.33 -0.02 -32.34
CA ILE A 310 9.66 -1.16 -31.70
C ILE A 310 9.65 -2.43 -32.58
N SER A 311 9.78 -2.27 -33.89
CA SER A 311 9.89 -3.36 -34.87
C SER A 311 11.33 -3.85 -35.13
N GLY A 312 12.34 -3.31 -34.45
CA GLY A 312 13.75 -3.63 -34.69
C GLY A 312 14.37 -2.90 -35.88
N ASN A 313 13.63 -2.04 -36.58
CA ASN A 313 14.14 -1.19 -37.65
C ASN A 313 14.66 0.13 -37.07
N THR A 314 15.76 0.67 -37.61
CA THR A 314 16.32 1.96 -37.21
C THR A 314 15.30 3.08 -37.42
N LEU A 315 15.00 3.84 -36.35
CA LEU A 315 14.18 5.05 -36.42
C LEU A 315 15.02 6.18 -37.00
N ILE A 316 15.44 6.01 -38.24
CA ILE A 316 15.82 7.12 -39.11
C ILE A 316 14.70 7.18 -40.14
N THR A 317 13.60 7.83 -39.79
CA THR A 317 12.79 8.46 -40.84
C THR A 317 13.66 9.59 -41.37
N ALA A 318 14.33 9.34 -42.49
CA ALA A 318 15.22 10.27 -43.18
C ALA A 318 14.50 11.51 -43.75
N ASN A 319 13.30 11.83 -43.27
CA ASN A 319 12.56 13.00 -43.66
C ASN A 319 11.89 13.59 -42.42
N GLU A 320 12.55 14.55 -41.77
CA GLU A 320 11.90 15.52 -40.85
C GLU A 320 10.61 16.09 -41.47
N ARG A 321 10.58 16.20 -42.81
CA ARG A 321 9.40 16.58 -43.60
C ARG A 321 8.15 15.72 -43.38
N GLU A 322 8.27 14.42 -43.07
CA GLU A 322 7.10 13.55 -42.83
C GLU A 322 6.50 13.77 -41.44
N ALA A 323 7.34 14.00 -40.43
CA ALA A 323 6.86 14.35 -39.10
C ALA A 323 6.16 15.72 -39.11
N ASP A 324 6.75 16.70 -39.80
CA ASP A 324 6.19 18.04 -39.92
C ASP A 324 4.89 18.06 -40.72
N THR A 325 4.76 17.25 -41.78
CA THR A 325 3.49 17.13 -42.52
C THR A 325 2.40 16.46 -41.70
N HIS A 326 2.74 15.45 -40.89
CA HIS A 326 1.76 14.82 -40.00
C HIS A 326 1.29 15.76 -38.88
N PHE A 327 2.20 16.58 -38.32
CA PHE A 327 1.83 17.63 -37.35
C PHE A 327 1.05 18.78 -38.00
N GLN A 328 1.38 19.17 -39.23
CA GLN A 328 0.60 20.17 -39.98
C GLN A 328 -0.81 19.69 -40.29
N MET A 329 -1.00 18.44 -40.73
CA MET A 329 -2.34 17.89 -40.95
C MET A 329 -3.17 17.93 -39.67
N LEU A 330 -2.60 17.52 -38.53
CA LEU A 330 -3.28 17.58 -37.24
C LEU A 330 -3.63 19.03 -36.83
N SER A 331 -2.76 20.00 -37.11
CA SER A 331 -3.03 21.41 -36.83
C SER A 331 -4.17 21.98 -37.69
N GLN A 332 -4.26 21.57 -38.97
CA GLN A 332 -5.33 22.02 -39.87
C GLN A 332 -6.70 21.48 -39.46
N PHE A 333 -6.77 20.26 -38.93
CA PHE A 333 -8.00 19.72 -38.35
C PHE A 333 -8.40 20.45 -37.06
N TRP A 334 -7.44 21.02 -36.34
CA TRP A 334 -7.70 21.70 -35.07
C TRP A 334 -8.26 23.13 -35.26
N HIS A 335 -7.88 23.81 -36.35
CA HIS A 335 -8.26 25.21 -36.62
C HIS A 335 -9.53 25.37 -37.47
N LYS A 336 -10.15 24.28 -37.94
CA LYS A 336 -11.44 24.32 -38.67
C LYS A 336 -12.66 24.31 -37.75
N LYS A 337 -12.65 25.13 -36.70
CA LYS A 337 -13.82 25.39 -35.85
C LYS A 337 -14.24 26.84 -35.90
#